data_AF-A0A7W5M4G4-F1
#
_entry.id   AF-A0A7W5M4G4-F1
#
_cell.length_a   1.000
_cell.length_b   1.000
_cell.length_c   1.000
_cell.angle_alpha   90.00
_cell.angle_beta   90.00
_cell.angle_gamma   90.00
#
_symmetry.space_group_name_H-M   'P 1'
#
loop_
_entity.id
_entity.type
_entity.pdbx_description
1 polymer ?
#
loop_
_entity_poly.entity_id
_entity_poly.type
_entity_poly.pdbx_seq_one_letter_code
_entity_poly.pdbx_strand_id
1 'polypeptide(L)'
;MKAVLFGIFLLAAGNASASCDLVSAPCSTDSSGNTYIREQNLGGGYNTYRNGDLYSQTHQQLNGTYRETYSSGGYRTYYSDPNRGATYQGDPKGMAGR
;
A
#
# COMPACT_ATOMS: atom_id res chain seq x y z
N MET A 1 -17.13 -15.61 47.68
CA MET A 1 -17.33 -14.69 46.54
C MET A 1 -16.29 -15.02 45.48
N LYS A 2 -16.71 -15.18 44.22
CA LYS A 2 -15.92 -15.70 43.09
C LYS A 2 -14.78 -14.75 42.73
N ALA A 3 -13.54 -15.25 42.73
CA ALA A 3 -12.38 -14.56 42.18
C ALA A 3 -12.50 -14.54 40.65
N VAL A 4 -12.68 -13.35 40.07
CA VAL A 4 -12.74 -13.17 38.62
C VAL A 4 -11.32 -13.12 38.09
N LEU A 5 -10.88 -14.22 37.50
CA LEU A 5 -9.69 -14.30 36.67
C LEU A 5 -9.96 -13.48 35.39
N PHE A 6 -9.53 -12.22 35.37
CA PHE A 6 -9.43 -11.47 34.13
C PHE A 6 -8.18 -11.95 33.40
N GLY A 7 -8.38 -12.92 32.50
CA GLY A 7 -7.38 -13.38 31.56
C GLY A 7 -6.95 -12.22 30.68
N ILE A 8 -5.67 -11.83 30.81
CA ILE A 8 -5.03 -10.88 29.92
C ILE A 8 -4.79 -11.64 28.62
N PHE A 9 -5.78 -11.62 27.72
CA PHE A 9 -5.56 -11.89 26.30
C PHE A 9 -4.70 -10.75 25.77
N LEU A 10 -3.38 -10.90 25.93
CA LEU A 10 -2.41 -10.17 25.12
C LEU A 10 -2.71 -10.55 23.67
N LEU A 11 -3.46 -9.69 23.00
CA LEU A 11 -3.57 -9.69 21.55
C LEU A 11 -2.14 -9.65 21.02
N ALA A 12 -1.66 -10.80 20.58
CA ALA A 12 -0.59 -10.87 19.61
C ALA A 12 -1.11 -10.15 18.37
N ALA A 13 -0.91 -8.84 18.31
CA ALA A 13 -0.83 -8.09 17.08
C ALA A 13 0.47 -8.52 16.39
N GLY A 14 0.52 -9.81 16.01
CA GLY A 14 1.48 -10.29 15.04
C GLY A 14 1.22 -9.49 13.78
N ASN A 15 2.27 -8.88 13.25
CA ASN A 15 2.29 -8.10 12.03
C ASN A 15 1.26 -8.68 11.06
N ALA A 16 0.15 -7.96 10.85
CA ALA A 16 -0.86 -8.38 9.90
C ALA A 16 -0.23 -8.21 8.51
N SER A 17 0.58 -9.19 8.12
CA SER A 17 1.08 -9.34 6.77
C SER A 17 -0.15 -9.59 5.90
N ALA A 18 -0.75 -8.49 5.43
CA ALA A 18 -1.87 -8.48 4.52
C ALA A 18 -1.38 -9.08 3.21
N SER A 19 -1.39 -10.41 3.12
CA SER A 19 -1.10 -11.13 1.89
C SER A 19 -2.09 -10.66 0.82
N CYS A 20 -1.61 -10.48 -0.41
CA CYS A 20 -2.45 -10.00 -1.50
C CYS A 20 -3.69 -10.89 -1.75
N ASP A 21 -3.69 -12.14 -1.28
CA ASP A 21 -4.81 -13.08 -1.35
C ASP A 21 -6.13 -12.56 -0.76
N LEU A 22 -6.11 -11.66 0.22
CA LEU A 22 -7.33 -11.17 0.89
C LEU A 22 -7.64 -9.69 0.61
N VAL A 23 -6.86 -9.02 -0.24
CA VAL A 23 -6.94 -7.58 -0.45
C VAL A 23 -7.61 -7.27 -1.79
N SER A 24 -8.74 -6.55 -1.76
CA SER A 24 -9.46 -6.14 -2.98
C SER A 24 -8.84 -4.93 -3.70
N ALA A 25 -7.81 -4.31 -3.10
CA ALA A 25 -7.03 -3.22 -3.68
C ALA A 25 -5.81 -3.75 -4.47
N PRO A 26 -5.27 -2.99 -5.43
CA PRO A 26 -4.09 -3.41 -6.19
C PRO A 26 -2.93 -3.68 -5.23
N CYS A 27 -2.43 -4.92 -5.30
CA CYS A 27 -1.48 -5.47 -4.37
C CYS A 27 -0.32 -6.15 -5.12
N SER A 28 0.91 -5.95 -4.67
CA SER A 28 2.10 -6.55 -5.28
C SER A 28 3.08 -7.02 -4.22
N THR A 29 3.69 -8.19 -4.42
CA THR A 29 4.69 -8.73 -3.48
C THR A 29 6.07 -8.70 -4.11
N ASP A 30 7.04 -8.13 -3.41
CA ASP A 30 8.45 -8.13 -3.80
C ASP A 30 9.12 -9.48 -3.48
N SER A 31 10.26 -9.78 -4.11
CA SER A 31 11.09 -10.97 -3.89
C SER A 31 11.49 -11.19 -2.41
N SER A 32 11.51 -10.13 -1.60
CA SER A 32 11.78 -10.21 -0.16
C SER A 32 10.53 -10.51 0.69
N GLY A 33 9.40 -10.84 0.06
CA GLY A 33 8.12 -11.12 0.73
C GLY A 33 7.37 -9.88 1.23
N ASN A 34 7.77 -8.67 0.79
CA ASN A 34 7.08 -7.45 1.18
C ASN A 34 5.87 -7.22 0.29
N THR A 35 4.71 -7.04 0.90
CA THR A 35 3.47 -6.76 0.20
C THR A 35 3.22 -5.25 0.13
N TYR A 36 2.94 -4.74 -1.05
CA TYR A 36 2.65 -3.35 -1.33
C TYR A 36 1.20 -3.21 -1.77
N ILE A 37 0.44 -2.41 -1.04
CA ILE A 37 -0.94 -2.08 -1.39
C ILE A 37 -0.98 -0.60 -1.72
N ARG A 38 -1.65 -0.24 -2.82
CA ARG A 38 -1.83 1.15 -3.20
C ARG A 38 -3.30 1.54 -3.17
N GLU A 39 -3.59 2.63 -2.46
CA GLU A 39 -4.94 3.17 -2.33
C GLU A 39 -4.97 4.58 -2.92
N GLN A 40 -5.94 4.87 -3.78
CA GLN A 40 -6.13 6.21 -4.31
C GLN A 40 -6.89 7.07 -3.29
N ASN A 41 -6.34 8.24 -2.97
CA ASN A 41 -6.96 9.21 -2.07
C ASN A 41 -7.92 10.13 -2.85
N LEU A 42 -8.93 10.66 -2.15
CA LEU A 42 -9.75 11.75 -2.64
C LEU A 42 -8.85 12.97 -2.91
N GLY A 43 -8.74 13.38 -4.17
CA GLY A 43 -7.81 14.42 -4.62
C GLY A 43 -6.70 13.94 -5.57
N GLY A 44 -6.75 12.70 -6.04
CA GLY A 44 -5.85 12.19 -7.10
C GLY A 44 -4.46 11.79 -6.62
N GLY A 45 -4.23 11.79 -5.30
CA GLY A 45 -3.03 11.22 -4.68
C GLY A 45 -3.16 9.72 -4.42
N TYR A 46 -2.07 9.11 -3.95
CA TYR A 46 -2.00 7.68 -3.65
C TYR A 46 -1.27 7.44 -2.32
N ASN A 47 -1.82 6.58 -1.47
CA ASN A 47 -1.09 5.99 -0.36
C ASN A 47 -0.54 4.64 -0.79
N THR A 48 0.73 4.39 -0.53
CA THR A 48 1.34 3.07 -0.68
C THR A 48 1.66 2.54 0.71
N TYR A 49 1.18 1.34 1.01
CA TYR A 49 1.44 0.63 2.26
C TYR A 49 2.35 -0.53 1.98
N ARG A 50 3.30 -0.80 2.87
CA ARG A 50 4.20 -1.96 2.85
C ARG A 50 3.91 -2.82 4.07
N ASN A 51 3.45 -4.05 3.85
CA ASN A 51 3.06 -4.99 4.90
C ASN A 51 1.97 -4.44 5.85
N GLY A 52 1.08 -3.59 5.34
CA GLY A 52 0.02 -2.94 6.12
C GLY A 52 0.39 -1.58 6.71
N ASP A 53 1.68 -1.24 6.79
CA ASP A 53 2.14 0.05 7.30
C ASP A 53 2.30 1.07 6.18
N LEU A 54 2.02 2.35 6.45
CA LEU A 54 2.21 3.42 5.47
C LEU A 54 3.69 3.50 5.06
N TYR A 55 3.95 3.26 3.78
CA TYR A 55 5.29 3.28 3.18
C TYR A 55 5.57 4.60 2.47
N SER A 56 4.65 5.07 1.65
CA SER A 56 4.77 6.35 0.95
C SER A 56 3.43 7.00 0.64
N GLN A 57 3.44 8.31 0.43
CA GLN A 57 2.28 9.09 -0.01
C GLN A 57 2.64 9.94 -1.21
N THR A 58 1.93 9.75 -2.32
CA THR A 58 2.08 10.53 -3.55
C THR A 58 0.97 11.57 -3.65
N HIS A 59 1.34 12.82 -3.88
CA HIS A 59 0.41 13.94 -4.06
C HIS A 59 0.70 14.67 -5.36
N GLN A 60 -0.34 15.05 -6.10
CA GLN A 60 -0.20 15.97 -7.23
C GLN A 60 0.01 17.39 -6.71
N GLN A 61 1.05 18.06 -7.19
CA GLN A 61 1.37 19.45 -6.90
C GLN A 61 0.65 20.38 -7.88
N LEU A 62 0.46 21.65 -7.49
CA LEU A 62 -0.20 22.67 -8.31
C LEU A 62 0.48 22.91 -9.67
N ASN A 63 1.78 22.64 -9.77
CA ASN A 63 2.55 22.74 -11.00
C ASN A 63 2.43 21.50 -11.92
N GLY A 64 1.53 20.56 -11.59
CA GLY A 64 1.29 19.33 -12.37
C GLY A 64 2.28 18.20 -12.11
N THR A 65 3.34 18.43 -11.32
CA THR A 65 4.27 17.37 -10.89
C THR A 65 3.66 16.54 -9.76
N TYR A 66 4.21 15.36 -9.50
CA TYR A 66 3.78 14.48 -8.42
C TYR A 66 4.91 14.34 -7.42
N ARG A 67 4.60 14.49 -6.13
CA ARG A 67 5.58 14.33 -5.05
C ARG A 67 5.21 13.12 -4.20
N GLU A 68 6.08 12.13 -4.21
CA GLU A 68 6.03 10.99 -3.29
C GLU A 68 6.90 11.27 -2.07
N THR A 69 6.33 11.12 -0.89
CA THR A 69 7.03 11.27 0.39
C THR A 69 7.08 9.91 1.07
N TYR A 70 8.27 9.45 1.43
CA TYR A 70 8.45 8.15 2.08
C TYR A 70 8.30 8.30 3.59
N SER A 71 7.69 7.30 4.23
CA SER A 71 7.50 7.24 5.68
C SER A 71 8.84 7.17 6.42
N SER A 72 9.87 6.55 5.81
CA SER A 72 11.25 6.55 6.31
C SER A 72 11.94 7.92 6.24
N GLY A 73 11.29 8.94 5.68
CA GLY A 73 11.85 10.23 5.38
C GLY A 73 12.34 10.36 3.93
N GLY A 74 12.48 11.61 3.48
CA GLY A 74 12.83 11.94 2.11
C GLY A 74 11.61 12.03 1.19
N TYR A 75 11.87 12.48 -0.05
CA TYR A 75 10.84 12.60 -1.07
C TYR A 75 11.44 12.41 -2.45
N ARG A 76 10.57 12.09 -3.40
CA ARG A 76 10.88 11.97 -4.81
C ARG A 76 9.82 12.71 -5.61
N THR A 77 10.26 13.49 -6.59
CA THR A 77 9.37 14.26 -7.46
C THR A 77 9.37 13.62 -8.85
N TYR A 78 8.18 13.47 -9.41
CA TYR A 78 7.94 12.93 -10.74
C TYR A 78 7.29 14.01 -11.60
N TYR A 79 7.73 14.14 -12.86
CA TYR A 79 7.18 15.11 -13.81
C TYR A 79 5.90 14.63 -14.50
N SER A 80 5.55 13.36 -14.31
CA SER A 80 4.30 12.73 -14.74
C SER A 80 3.76 11.89 -13.60
N ASP A 81 2.47 11.52 -13.65
CA ASP A 81 1.90 10.63 -12.65
C ASP A 81 2.65 9.30 -12.65
N PRO A 82 3.37 8.93 -11.56
CA PRO A 82 4.14 7.69 -11.51
C PRO A 82 3.22 6.47 -11.45
N ASN A 83 1.91 6.68 -11.21
CA ASN A 83 0.93 5.63 -11.04
C ASN A 83 0.06 5.40 -12.28
N ARG A 84 0.26 6.18 -13.35
CA ARG A 84 -0.59 6.17 -14.56
C ARG A 84 -0.53 4.84 -15.32
N GLY A 85 0.59 4.12 -15.19
CA GLY A 85 0.78 2.77 -15.73
C GLY A 85 0.51 1.64 -14.74
N ALA A 86 0.19 1.94 -13.47
CA ALA A 86 -0.15 0.94 -12.46
C ALA A 86 -1.64 0.57 -12.47
N THR A 87 -2.45 1.25 -13.29
CA THR A 87 -3.68 0.66 -13.82
C THR A 87 -3.29 -0.54 -14.68
N TYR A 88 -3.75 -1.74 -14.31
CA TYR A 88 -3.64 -3.00 -15.05
C TYR A 88 -2.37 -3.85 -14.85
N GLN A 89 -2.08 -4.23 -13.61
CA GLN A 89 -1.41 -5.53 -13.39
C GLN A 89 -2.12 -6.32 -12.29
N GLY A 90 -3.41 -6.53 -12.53
CA GLY A 90 -4.30 -7.34 -11.72
C GLY A 90 -5.32 -8.08 -12.60
N ASP A 91 -4.85 -8.69 -13.69
CA ASP A 91 -5.57 -9.77 -14.38
C ASP A 91 -4.54 -10.81 -14.80
N PRO A 92 -4.48 -11.99 -14.17
CA PRO A 92 -3.57 -13.05 -14.57
C PRO A 92 -4.16 -13.85 -15.73
N LYS A 93 -4.71 -13.24 -16.80
CA LYS A 93 -4.96 -13.89 -18.11
C LYS A 93 -5.18 -12.85 -19.20
N GLY A 94 -4.30 -12.82 -20.21
CA GLY A 94 -4.71 -12.37 -21.55
C GLY A 94 -3.82 -11.35 -22.25
N MET A 95 -3.09 -11.87 -23.24
CA MET A 95 -2.73 -11.25 -24.52
C MET A 95 -1.66 -10.16 -24.54
N ALA A 96 -0.47 -10.59 -24.95
CA ALA A 96 0.39 -9.80 -25.82
C ALA A 96 -0.31 -9.54 -27.17
N GLY A 97 -0.26 -8.29 -27.62
CA GLY A 97 -0.56 -7.87 -28.99
C GLY A 97 -0.24 -6.38 -29.12
N ARG A 98 0.46 -5.88 -30.13
CA ARG A 98 0.97 -6.42 -31.41
C ARG A 98 2.42 -6.00 -31.58
#